data_AF-A0A0N8KGE6-F1
#
_entry.id   AF-A0A0N8KGE6-F1
#
_cell.length_a   1.000
_cell.length_b   1.000
_cell.length_c   1.000
_cell.angle_alpha   90.00
_cell.angle_beta   90.00
_cell.angle_gamma   90.00
#
_symmetry.space_group_name_H-M   'P 1'
#
loop_
_entity.id
_entity.type
_entity.pdbx_description
1 polymer ?
#
loop_
_entity_poly.entity_id
_entity_poly.type
_entity_poly.pdbx_seq_one_letter_code
_entity_poly.pdbx_strand_id
1 'polypeptide(L)'
;MPPLSSLALRYVAWFVGLSILYGLLVNFAALPSSLATGVILASAPAADVGLQARRRATRALSTADWARVWGLCMGIYLLLSVAGPLILAATVAGLREGIGTPGMVETTLMLAGATGVMMAIFLWIGSRAAGGRSS
;
A
#
# COMPACT_ATOMS: atom_id res chain seq x y z
N MET A 1 -1.95 10.55 -19.33
CA MET A 1 -1.84 9.73 -18.10
C MET A 1 -1.86 10.68 -16.91
N PRO A 2 -2.49 10.33 -15.77
CA PRO A 2 -2.45 11.17 -14.58
C PRO A 2 -0.99 11.31 -14.07
N PRO A 3 -0.63 12.44 -13.44
CA PRO A 3 0.71 12.63 -12.91
C PRO A 3 0.99 11.63 -11.79
N LEU A 4 1.90 10.67 -12.04
CA LEU A 4 2.23 9.58 -11.11
C LEU A 4 2.80 10.08 -9.79
N SER A 5 3.56 11.18 -9.81
CA SER A 5 4.11 11.81 -8.60
C SER A 5 3.02 12.24 -7.62
N SER A 6 1.92 12.82 -8.11
CA SER A 6 0.79 13.22 -7.27
C SER A 6 0.06 12.02 -6.69
N LEU A 7 -0.08 10.93 -7.45
CA LEU A 7 -0.69 9.68 -6.97
C LEU A 7 0.21 8.99 -5.93
N ALA A 8 1.53 8.99 -6.14
CA ALA A 8 2.51 8.47 -5.20
C ALA A 8 2.46 9.20 -3.85
N LEU A 9 2.54 10.53 -3.87
CA LEU A 9 2.48 11.35 -2.66
C LEU A 9 1.18 11.12 -1.89
N ARG A 10 0.07 10.98 -2.60
CA ARG A 10 -1.24 10.71 -1.99
C ARG A 10 -1.30 9.34 -1.34
N TYR A 11 -0.77 8.32 -2.02
CA TYR A 11 -0.65 6.99 -1.44
C TYR A 11 0.24 7.00 -0.19
N VAL A 12 1.42 7.63 -0.26
CA VAL A 12 2.34 7.78 0.87
C VAL A 12 1.67 8.47 2.05
N ALA A 13 1.00 9.61 1.82
CA ALA A 13 0.34 10.38 2.87
C ALA A 13 -0.71 9.54 3.61
N TRP A 14 -1.55 8.82 2.86
CA TRP A 14 -2.54 7.92 3.45
C TRP A 14 -1.91 6.74 4.16
N PHE A 15 -0.94 6.08 3.53
CA PHE A 15 -0.27 4.91 4.08
C PHE A 15 0.41 5.23 5.41
N VAL A 16 1.18 6.32 5.46
CA VAL A 16 1.85 6.78 6.68
C VAL A 16 0.84 7.23 7.73
N GLY A 17 -0.15 8.05 7.34
CA GLY A 17 -1.18 8.54 8.26
C GLY A 17 -1.97 7.41 8.93
N LEU A 18 -2.41 6.42 8.15
CA LEU A 18 -3.12 5.24 8.67
C LEU A 18 -2.23 4.36 9.53
N SER A 19 -0.95 4.22 9.18
CA SER A 19 0.01 3.43 9.98
C SER A 19 0.21 4.06 11.36
N ILE A 20 0.36 5.38 11.42
CA ILE A 20 0.48 6.12 12.68
C ILE A 20 -0.81 6.00 13.48
N LEU A 21 -1.96 6.26 12.86
CA LEU A 21 -3.25 6.17 13.52
C LEU A 21 -3.50 4.77 14.09
N TYR A 22 -3.22 3.72 13.30
CA TYR A 22 -3.36 2.34 13.77
C TYR A 22 -2.40 2.02 14.91
N GLY A 23 -1.14 2.48 14.83
CA GLY A 23 -0.19 2.35 15.92
C GLY A 23 -0.72 2.99 17.21
N LEU A 24 -1.25 4.20 17.14
CA LEU A 24 -1.86 4.87 18.30
C LEU A 24 -3.06 4.07 18.83
N LEU A 25 -3.92 3.58 17.95
CA LEU A 25 -5.09 2.81 18.32
C LEU A 25 -4.75 1.48 19.00
N VAL A 26 -3.74 0.75 18.52
CA VAL A 26 -3.25 -0.48 19.17
C VAL A 26 -2.70 -0.17 20.57
N ASN A 27 -1.92 0.91 20.71
CA ASN A 27 -1.26 1.24 21.97
C ASN A 27 -2.21 1.86 23.01
N PHE A 28 -3.15 2.71 22.60
CA PHE A 28 -4.00 3.50 23.51
C PHE A 28 -5.43 2.99 23.64
N ALA A 29 -5.94 2.28 22.62
CA ALA A 29 -7.31 1.76 22.62
C ALA A 29 -7.36 0.21 22.69
N ALA A 30 -6.22 -0.44 22.94
CA ALA A 30 -6.09 -1.90 23.07
C ALA A 30 -6.69 -2.68 21.88
N LEU A 31 -6.64 -2.10 20.68
CA LEU A 31 -7.12 -2.76 19.48
C LEU A 31 -6.24 -3.98 19.15
N PRO A 32 -6.83 -5.11 18.73
CA PRO A 32 -6.06 -6.29 18.35
C PRO A 32 -5.10 -5.96 17.20
N SER A 33 -3.82 -6.27 17.41
CA SER A 33 -2.82 -6.29 16.33
C SER A 33 -3.04 -7.52 15.48
N SER A 34 -3.54 -7.35 14.26
CA SER A 34 -3.77 -8.46 13.34
C SER A 34 -3.10 -8.21 11.98
N LEU A 35 -2.55 -9.28 11.41
CA LEU A 35 -1.92 -9.24 10.09
C LEU A 35 -2.94 -8.83 9.00
N ALA A 36 -4.19 -9.27 9.13
CA ALA A 36 -5.27 -8.90 8.22
C ALA A 36 -5.54 -7.40 8.23
N THR A 37 -5.53 -6.77 9.41
CA THR A 37 -5.67 -5.31 9.53
C THR A 37 -4.52 -4.58 8.84
N GLY A 38 -3.28 -5.07 8.97
CA GLY A 38 -2.12 -4.52 8.26
C GLY A 38 -2.27 -4.57 6.75
N VAL A 39 -2.71 -5.71 6.20
CA VAL A 39 -2.97 -5.87 4.75
C VAL A 39 -4.03 -4.88 4.27
N ILE A 40 -5.14 -4.74 5.01
CA ILE A 40 -6.23 -3.83 4.64
C ILE A 40 -5.77 -2.38 4.70
N LEU A 41 -5.11 -1.95 5.79
CA LEU A 41 -4.65 -0.58 5.94
C LEU A 41 -3.60 -0.19 4.90
N ALA A 42 -2.72 -1.13 4.53
CA ALA A 42 -1.75 -0.89 3.47
C ALA A 42 -2.40 -0.73 2.09
N SER A 43 -3.47 -1.46 1.83
CA SER A 43 -4.10 -1.52 0.50
C SER A 43 -5.28 -0.55 0.31
N ALA A 44 -5.99 -0.17 1.38
CA ALA A 44 -7.15 0.74 1.33
C ALA A 44 -6.88 2.11 0.66
N PRO A 45 -5.71 2.76 0.88
CA PRO A 45 -5.37 4.01 0.17
C PRO A 45 -5.44 3.90 -1.36
N ALA A 46 -5.25 2.69 -1.89
CA ALA A 46 -5.26 2.46 -3.32
C ALA A 46 -6.64 2.70 -3.95
N ALA A 47 -7.73 2.63 -3.18
CA ALA A 47 -9.06 3.03 -3.65
C ALA A 47 -9.13 4.52 -3.96
N ASP A 48 -8.61 5.35 -3.08
CA ASP A 48 -8.57 6.79 -3.30
C ASP A 48 -7.60 7.15 -4.44
N VAL A 49 -6.48 6.44 -4.57
CA VAL A 49 -5.57 6.55 -5.73
C VAL A 49 -6.29 6.20 -7.03
N GLY A 50 -7.04 5.09 -7.07
CA GLY A 50 -7.78 4.65 -8.25
C GLY A 50 -8.87 5.66 -8.66
N LEU A 51 -9.56 6.23 -7.68
CA LEU A 51 -10.53 7.30 -7.87
C LEU A 51 -9.89 8.54 -8.51
N GLN A 52 -8.76 8.98 -7.98
CA GLN A 52 -8.05 10.16 -8.50
C GLN A 52 -7.41 9.90 -9.86
N ALA A 53 -6.85 8.70 -10.06
CA ALA A 53 -6.26 8.30 -11.33
C ALA A 53 -7.31 8.40 -12.45
N ARG A 54 -8.54 7.94 -12.21
CA ARG A 54 -9.66 8.09 -13.16
C ARG A 54 -10.08 9.53 -13.36
N ARG A 55 -10.30 10.30 -12.29
CA ARG A 55 -10.78 11.69 -12.38
C ARG A 55 -9.81 12.63 -13.08
N ARG A 56 -8.50 12.37 -12.96
CA ARG A 56 -7.44 13.21 -13.54
C ARG A 56 -6.89 12.64 -14.85
N ALA A 57 -7.46 11.54 -15.36
CA ALA A 57 -7.02 10.97 -16.62
C ALA A 57 -7.58 11.78 -17.79
N THR A 58 -6.70 12.22 -18.69
CA THR A 58 -7.07 12.91 -19.94
C THR A 58 -7.55 11.96 -21.04
N ARG A 59 -7.40 10.65 -20.83
CA ARG A 59 -7.85 9.59 -21.74
C ARG A 59 -8.26 8.36 -20.94
N ALA A 60 -8.97 7.43 -21.57
CA ALA A 60 -9.21 6.12 -20.98
C ALA A 60 -7.87 5.44 -20.63
N LEU A 61 -7.77 4.93 -19.41
CA LEU A 61 -6.60 4.21 -18.91
C LEU A 61 -6.65 2.77 -19.40
N SER A 62 -5.57 2.32 -20.05
CA SER A 62 -5.41 0.93 -20.48
C SER A 62 -5.00 0.05 -19.31
N THR A 63 -5.02 -1.27 -19.51
CA THR A 63 -4.52 -2.25 -18.52
C THR A 63 -3.07 -1.97 -18.12
N ALA A 64 -2.22 -1.56 -19.08
CA ALA A 64 -0.83 -1.21 -18.81
C ALA A 64 -0.70 0.04 -17.92
N ASP A 65 -1.58 1.03 -18.07
CA ASP A 65 -1.60 2.21 -17.21
C ASP A 65 -1.96 1.83 -15.77
N TRP A 66 -2.94 0.94 -15.60
CA TRP A 66 -3.34 0.42 -14.29
C TRP A 66 -2.25 -0.42 -13.63
N ALA A 67 -1.55 -1.26 -14.41
CA ALA A 67 -0.41 -2.02 -13.91
C ALA A 67 0.70 -1.10 -13.39
N ARG A 68 0.93 0.06 -14.03
CA ARG A 68 1.90 1.06 -13.55
C ARG A 68 1.45 1.73 -12.25
N VAL A 69 0.18 2.09 -12.14
CA VAL A 69 -0.36 2.68 -10.89
C VAL A 69 -0.32 1.66 -9.75
N TRP A 70 -0.68 0.41 -10.02
CA TRP A 70 -0.55 -0.68 -9.05
C TRP A 70 0.90 -0.90 -8.65
N GLY A 71 1.82 -1.01 -9.63
CA GLY A 71 3.24 -1.20 -9.38
C GLY A 71 3.87 -0.05 -8.60
N LEU A 72 3.38 1.18 -8.81
CA LEU A 72 3.78 2.34 -8.02
C LEU A 72 3.35 2.20 -6.55
N CYS A 73 2.07 1.89 -6.28
CA CYS A 73 1.58 1.70 -4.93
C CYS A 73 2.26 0.51 -4.23
N MET A 74 2.42 -0.60 -4.94
CA MET A 74 3.09 -1.80 -4.43
C MET A 74 4.58 -1.53 -4.18
N GLY A 75 5.25 -0.80 -5.07
CA GLY A 75 6.65 -0.39 -4.89
C GLY A 75 6.84 0.49 -3.66
N ILE A 76 5.92 1.43 -3.40
CA ILE A 76 5.94 2.26 -2.19
C ILE A 76 5.73 1.39 -0.94
N TYR A 77 4.75 0.48 -0.97
CA TYR A 77 4.52 -0.44 0.15
C TYR A 77 5.77 -1.29 0.44
N LEU A 78 6.34 -1.94 -0.58
CA LEU A 78 7.55 -2.74 -0.41
C LEU A 78 8.72 -1.89 0.09
N LEU A 79 8.87 -0.67 -0.41
CA LEU A 79 9.92 0.23 0.03
C LEU A 79 9.76 0.59 1.51
N LEU A 80 8.56 0.95 1.96
CA LEU A 80 8.33 1.45 3.32
C LEU A 80 8.17 0.33 4.36
N SER A 81 7.59 -0.81 3.98
CA SER A 81 7.25 -1.90 4.90
C SER A 81 8.20 -3.08 4.87
N VAL A 82 9.00 -3.22 3.80
CA VAL A 82 9.92 -4.36 3.64
C VAL A 82 11.35 -3.86 3.54
N ALA A 83 11.68 -3.12 2.48
CA ALA A 83 13.05 -2.70 2.21
C ALA A 83 13.56 -1.69 3.25
N GLY A 84 12.75 -0.71 3.64
CA GLY A 84 13.12 0.33 4.62
C GLY A 84 13.56 -0.27 5.97
N PRO A 85 12.72 -1.10 6.61
CA PRO A 85 13.10 -1.80 7.83
C PRO A 85 14.34 -2.69 7.66
N LEU A 86 14.46 -3.41 6.53
CA LEU A 86 15.63 -4.24 6.26
C LEU A 86 16.93 -3.42 6.10
N ILE A 87 16.87 -2.27 5.41
CA ILE A 87 18.01 -1.36 5.25
C ILE A 87 18.43 -0.79 6.62
N LEU A 88 17.45 -0.40 7.45
CA LEU A 88 17.72 0.11 8.79
C LEU A 88 18.31 -0.99 9.69
N ALA A 89 17.75 -2.20 9.62
CA ALA A 89 18.25 -3.35 10.36
C ALA A 89 19.66 -3.77 9.90
N ALA A 90 19.96 -3.66 8.61
CA ALA A 90 21.29 -3.93 8.07
C ALA A 90 22.33 -2.88 8.50
N THR A 91 21.94 -1.63 8.71
CA THR A 91 22.85 -0.54 9.09
C THR A 91 23.04 -0.40 10.60
N VAL A 92 22.09 -0.87 11.41
CA VAL A 92 22.16 -0.82 12.88
C VAL A 92 22.58 -2.18 13.45
N ALA A 93 23.77 -2.26 14.05
CA ALA A 93 24.38 -3.52 14.50
C ALA A 93 23.49 -4.37 15.43
N GLY A 94 22.63 -3.75 16.25
CA GLY A 94 21.71 -4.44 17.17
C GLY A 94 20.40 -4.96 16.56
N LEU A 95 20.12 -4.71 15.27
CA LEU A 95 18.87 -5.11 14.60
C LEU A 95 19.07 -6.20 13.54
N ARG A 96 20.30 -6.72 13.38
CA ARG A 96 20.65 -7.70 12.35
C ARG A 96 20.17 -9.13 12.63
N GLU A 97 19.76 -9.43 13.86
CA GLU A 97 19.36 -10.78 14.24
C GLU A 97 18.06 -11.20 13.51
N GLY A 98 18.09 -12.36 12.86
CA GLY A 98 16.91 -12.96 12.24
C GLY A 98 16.60 -12.53 10.79
N ILE A 99 17.39 -11.63 10.20
CA ILE A 99 17.25 -11.24 8.78
C ILE A 99 17.50 -12.46 7.88
N GLY A 100 16.57 -12.72 6.96
CA GLY A 100 16.70 -13.82 5.99
C GLY A 100 16.38 -15.21 6.54
N THR A 101 15.82 -15.29 7.75
CA THR A 101 15.30 -16.56 8.26
C THR A 101 14.11 -17.05 7.41
N PRO A 102 14.03 -18.34 7.06
CA PRO A 102 13.02 -18.85 6.14
C PRO A 102 11.58 -18.48 6.52
N GLY A 103 11.23 -18.58 7.80
CA GLY A 103 9.88 -18.25 8.29
C GLY A 103 9.54 -16.76 8.19
N MET A 104 10.52 -15.87 8.35
CA MET A 104 10.32 -14.43 8.15
C MET A 104 10.09 -14.12 6.68
N VAL A 105 10.90 -14.71 5.79
CA VAL A 105 10.78 -14.54 4.34
C VAL A 105 9.42 -15.02 3.84
N GLU A 106 8.98 -16.21 4.27
CA GLU A 106 7.68 -16.78 3.92
C GLU A 106 6.52 -15.86 4.37
N THR A 107 6.56 -15.40 5.62
CA THR A 107 5.53 -14.50 6.16
C THR A 107 5.51 -13.17 5.40
N THR A 108 6.68 -12.57 5.12
CA THR A 108 6.77 -11.33 4.36
C THR A 108 6.26 -11.49 2.93
N LEU A 109 6.60 -12.60 2.25
CA LEU A 109 6.10 -12.90 0.91
C LEU A 109 4.58 -13.08 0.90
N MET A 110 4.03 -13.80 1.88
CA MET A 110 2.59 -14.01 2.01
C MET A 110 1.86 -12.67 2.22
N LEU A 111 2.36 -11.82 3.12
CA LEU A 111 1.78 -10.51 3.40
C LEU A 111 1.90 -9.56 2.20
N ALA A 112 3.04 -9.56 1.52
CA ALA A 112 3.23 -8.76 0.31
C ALA A 112 2.29 -9.21 -0.81
N GLY A 113 2.14 -10.52 -1.02
CA GLY A 113 1.20 -11.08 -1.99
C GLY A 113 -0.24 -10.71 -1.68
N ALA A 114 -0.69 -10.94 -0.44
CA ALA A 114 -2.04 -10.59 0.01
C ALA A 114 -2.32 -9.09 -0.14
N THR A 115 -1.36 -8.24 0.23
CA THR A 115 -1.44 -6.79 0.08
C THR A 115 -1.53 -6.39 -1.39
N GLY A 116 -0.72 -6.99 -2.26
CA GLY A 116 -0.75 -6.74 -3.70
C GLY A 116 -2.11 -7.07 -4.33
N VAL A 117 -2.70 -8.20 -3.96
CA VAL A 117 -4.05 -8.61 -4.42
C VAL A 117 -5.11 -7.64 -3.91
N MET A 118 -5.13 -7.36 -2.60
CA MET A 118 -6.10 -6.46 -2.00
C MET A 118 -5.99 -5.04 -2.59
N MET A 119 -4.77 -4.59 -2.86
CA MET A 119 -4.51 -3.29 -3.49
C MET A 119 -5.06 -3.21 -4.91
N ALA A 120 -4.97 -4.29 -5.69
CA ALA A 120 -5.61 -4.35 -7.01
C ALA A 120 -7.14 -4.25 -6.91
N ILE A 121 -7.74 -4.92 -5.92
CA ILE A 121 -9.19 -4.83 -5.65
C ILE A 121 -9.56 -3.39 -5.29
N PHE A 122 -8.85 -2.75 -4.37
CA PHE A 122 -9.14 -1.37 -3.97
C PHE A 122 -8.95 -0.38 -5.13
N LEU A 123 -7.90 -0.51 -5.94
CA LEU A 123 -7.73 0.30 -7.15
C LEU A 123 -8.92 0.15 -8.10
N TRP A 124 -9.40 -1.08 -8.29
CA TRP A 124 -10.57 -1.34 -9.12
C TRP A 124 -11.83 -0.70 -8.53
N ILE A 125 -12.08 -0.83 -7.22
CA ILE A 125 -13.20 -0.18 -6.51
C ILE A 125 -13.15 1.34 -6.72
N GLY A 126 -12.00 1.95 -6.46
CA GLY A 126 -11.76 3.37 -6.67
C GLY A 126 -12.04 3.82 -8.10
N SER A 127 -11.59 3.02 -9.08
CA SER A 127 -11.81 3.32 -10.49
C SER A 127 -13.29 3.30 -10.88
N ARG A 128 -14.10 2.41 -10.28
CA ARG A 128 -15.54 2.33 -10.53
C ARG A 128 -16.32 3.43 -9.83
N ALA A 129 -15.94 3.79 -8.61
CA ALA A 129 -16.53 4.92 -7.88
C ALA A 129 -16.36 6.26 -8.61
N ALA A 130 -15.36 6.39 -9.49
CA ALA A 130 -15.18 7.57 -10.33
C ALA A 130 -16.25 7.71 -11.43
N GLY A 131 -16.80 6.59 -11.93
CA GLY A 131 -17.75 6.56 -13.05
C GLY A 131 -19.22 6.66 -12.64
N GLY A 132 -19.54 6.48 -11.35
CA GLY A 132 -20.93 6.43 -10.85
C GLY A 132 -21.66 7.77 -10.75
N ARG A 133 -21.16 8.88 -11.33
CA ARG A 133 -21.87 10.19 -11.33
C ARG A 133 -22.52 10.54 -12.67
N SER A 134 -22.76 9.53 -13.51
CA SER A 134 -23.57 9.66 -14.72
C SER A 134 -24.76 8.70 -14.61
N SER A 135 -25.73 9.07 -13.78
CA SER A 135 -27.11 8.56 -13.82
C SER A 135 -28.02 9.66 -13.32
#